data_AF-A0AAW1GZG4-F1
#
_entry.id   AF-A0AAW1GZG4-F1
#
_cell.length_a   1.000
_cell.length_b   1.000
_cell.length_c   1.000
_cell.angle_alpha   90.00
_cell.angle_beta   90.00
_cell.angle_gamma   90.00
#
_symmetry.space_group_name_H-M   'P 1'
#
loop_
_entity.id
_entity.type
_entity.pdbx_description
1 polymer ?
#
loop_
_entity_poly.entity_id
_entity_poly.type
_entity_poly.pdbx_seq_one_letter_code
_entity_poly.pdbx_strand_id
1 'polypeptide(L)'
;MLLRNRLFFIPHLTSSLPSISHLSPLSSAATTTTTHRLSIHRNAISTSATPPPPPPSNSGAKPARNILFIPPGIEPEDITDKMILPGSNIVIGPYSGHAQIKEVMFVKSSDRSKDCPKDGLPEFAILGRSNVGKSSLINALVRKKEVALTSKKPGKTQLINHFLVNKKWYIVDLPGYGFAKASESARMDWSSFTKGYFLNRDTLVAVLLLVDASVPPQKIDLDCANWLGRNNLPITFVFTKCDKVKGGKGAKPIENIKAFQDLMSKNYKQPPPWIMTSSVTGLGRDELLLHMSQLRNYWDS
;
A
#
# COMPACT_ATOMS: atom_id res chain seq x y z
N MET A 1 -1.49 19.15 13.35
CA MET A 1 -0.06 19.34 13.66
C MET A 1 0.53 18.24 14.56
N LEU A 2 -0.23 17.68 15.52
CA LEU A 2 0.23 16.64 16.46
C LEU A 2 0.61 15.28 15.83
N LEU A 3 -0.14 14.80 14.82
CA LEU A 3 0.19 13.57 14.09
C LEU A 3 1.44 13.68 13.20
N ARG A 4 1.67 14.85 12.57
CA ARG A 4 2.82 15.11 11.69
C ARG A 4 4.16 14.95 12.43
N ASN A 5 4.21 15.31 13.71
CA ASN A 5 5.46 15.33 14.47
C ASN A 5 5.69 14.11 15.38
N ARG A 6 4.67 13.29 15.67
CA ARG A 6 4.79 12.22 16.69
C ARG A 6 4.85 10.79 16.15
N LEU A 7 4.38 10.51 14.92
CA LEU A 7 4.30 9.12 14.42
C LEU A 7 5.30 8.78 13.31
N PHE A 8 5.84 9.76 12.58
CA PHE A 8 6.64 9.50 11.37
C PHE A 8 7.78 10.50 11.18
N PHE A 9 8.76 10.51 12.09
CA PHE A 9 9.96 11.34 11.93
C PHE A 9 11.06 10.58 11.16
N ILE A 10 11.38 11.02 9.94
CA ILE A 10 12.60 10.62 9.20
C ILE A 10 13.65 11.74 9.38
N PRO A 11 14.90 11.49 9.78
CA PRO A 11 15.92 12.52 9.83
C PRO A 11 16.35 12.90 8.41
N HIS A 12 16.74 14.15 8.21
CA HIS A 12 17.23 14.67 6.94
C HIS A 12 18.32 13.78 6.33
N LEU A 13 18.06 13.22 5.13
CA LEU A 13 19.07 12.56 4.31
C LEU A 13 19.98 13.63 3.70
N THR A 14 21.24 13.69 4.14
CA THR A 14 22.29 14.41 3.41
C THR A 14 22.56 13.71 2.09
N SER A 15 22.55 14.48 1.00
CA SER A 15 22.77 14.00 -0.36
C SER A 15 24.23 13.55 -0.57
N SER A 16 24.49 12.26 -0.57
CA SER A 16 25.71 11.71 -1.19
C SER A 16 25.48 10.25 -1.58
N LEU A 17 25.16 10.02 -2.86
CA LEU A 17 25.34 8.72 -3.51
C LEU A 17 26.77 8.67 -4.07
N PRO A 18 27.55 7.61 -3.84
CA PRO A 18 28.76 7.37 -4.61
C PRO A 18 28.38 6.76 -5.98
N SER A 19 28.96 7.31 -7.03
CA SER A 19 28.89 6.81 -8.41
C SER A 19 29.57 5.45 -8.55
N ILE A 20 28.85 4.45 -9.02
CA ILE A 20 29.42 3.16 -9.43
C ILE A 20 29.59 3.19 -10.96
N SER A 21 30.84 3.28 -11.40
CA SER A 21 31.27 3.02 -12.77
C SER A 21 31.91 1.63 -12.85
N HIS A 22 31.76 1.01 -14.03
CA HIS A 22 32.46 -0.17 -14.55
C HIS A 22 32.16 -1.55 -13.96
N LEU A 23 31.40 -2.35 -14.72
CA LEU A 23 31.71 -3.76 -14.95
C LEU A 23 31.40 -4.11 -16.42
N SER A 24 32.43 -4.53 -17.15
CA SER A 24 32.41 -4.99 -18.54
C SER A 24 31.90 -6.44 -18.64
N PRO A 25 31.34 -6.87 -19.79
CA PRO A 25 30.79 -8.21 -19.96
C PRO A 25 31.87 -9.24 -20.35
N LEU A 26 31.82 -10.45 -19.77
CA LEU A 26 32.59 -11.60 -20.26
C LEU A 26 31.80 -12.38 -21.31
N SER A 27 32.52 -12.74 -22.37
CA SER A 27 32.08 -13.42 -23.58
C SER A 27 32.06 -14.95 -23.45
N SER A 28 31.13 -15.54 -24.20
CA SER A 28 31.07 -16.86 -24.85
C SER A 28 32.22 -17.88 -24.65
N ALA A 29 31.85 -19.14 -24.43
CA ALA A 29 32.43 -20.27 -25.16
C ALA A 29 31.42 -21.42 -25.28
N ALA A 30 31.15 -21.85 -26.51
CA ALA A 30 30.45 -23.07 -26.86
C ALA A 30 31.45 -24.22 -26.97
N THR A 31 31.05 -25.45 -26.61
CA THR A 31 31.73 -26.65 -27.06
C THR A 31 30.72 -27.78 -27.24
N THR A 32 30.49 -28.10 -28.51
CA THR A 32 29.88 -29.33 -29.03
C THR A 32 30.76 -30.52 -28.62
N THR A 33 30.20 -31.70 -28.36
CA THR A 33 30.29 -32.92 -29.22
C THR A 33 29.93 -34.19 -28.43
N THR A 34 29.25 -35.10 -29.14
CA THR A 34 29.34 -36.57 -29.04
C THR A 34 28.32 -37.31 -28.18
N THR A 35 27.26 -37.72 -28.88
CA THR A 35 26.49 -38.96 -28.72
C THR A 35 27.35 -40.20 -28.48
N HIS A 36 27.03 -40.97 -27.44
CA HIS A 36 27.21 -42.42 -27.45
C HIS A 36 25.99 -43.12 -26.81
N ARG A 37 25.43 -44.05 -27.59
CA ARG A 37 24.29 -44.90 -27.29
C ARG A 37 24.83 -46.20 -26.70
N LEU A 38 24.44 -46.55 -25.47
CA LEU A 38 24.57 -47.91 -24.94
C LEU A 38 23.28 -48.27 -24.20
N SER A 39 22.55 -49.20 -24.80
CA SER A 39 21.58 -50.07 -24.14
C SER A 39 22.31 -51.02 -23.19
N ILE A 40 21.68 -51.41 -22.06
CA ILE A 40 21.48 -52.81 -21.64
C ILE A 40 20.88 -52.92 -20.22
N HIS A 41 19.96 -53.89 -20.11
CA HIS A 41 19.42 -54.63 -18.96
C HIS A 41 18.59 -53.96 -17.85
N ARG A 42 17.29 -54.32 -17.89
CA ARG A 42 16.37 -54.44 -16.75
C ARG A 42 16.93 -55.39 -15.69
N ASN A 43 16.87 -54.98 -14.43
CA ASN A 43 16.67 -55.88 -13.30
C ASN A 43 15.66 -55.23 -12.35
N ALA A 44 14.56 -55.95 -12.11
CA ALA A 44 13.52 -55.59 -11.17
C ALA A 44 13.97 -55.98 -9.77
N ILE A 45 14.00 -55.01 -8.85
CA ILE A 45 14.12 -55.26 -7.41
C ILE A 45 12.89 -54.62 -6.76
N SER A 46 12.05 -55.49 -6.22
CA SER A 46 10.91 -55.16 -5.37
C SER A 46 11.42 -54.91 -3.96
N THR A 47 11.33 -53.67 -3.49
CA THR A 47 11.48 -53.32 -2.07
C THR A 47 10.35 -52.38 -1.68
N SER A 48 9.53 -52.85 -0.75
CA SER A 48 8.44 -52.13 -0.09
C SER A 48 8.97 -50.88 0.62
N ALA A 49 8.63 -49.70 0.11
CA ALA A 49 8.88 -48.42 0.78
C ALA A 49 7.61 -47.95 1.50
N THR A 50 7.69 -47.83 2.83
CA THR A 50 6.72 -47.11 3.66
C THR A 50 6.64 -45.64 3.21
N PRO A 51 5.44 -45.01 3.23
CA PRO A 51 5.31 -43.62 2.84
C PRO A 51 6.02 -42.70 3.84
N PRO A 52 6.63 -41.59 3.38
CA PRO A 52 7.28 -40.63 4.27
C PRO A 52 6.23 -39.96 5.18
N PRO A 53 6.61 -39.56 6.41
CA PRO A 53 5.70 -38.86 7.31
C PRO A 53 5.24 -37.53 6.69
N PRO A 54 4.02 -37.07 7.00
CA PRO A 54 3.53 -35.79 6.49
C PRO A 54 4.44 -34.64 6.95
N PRO A 55 4.61 -33.59 6.13
CA PRO A 55 5.43 -32.45 6.50
C PRO A 55 4.86 -31.78 7.76
N PRO A 56 5.72 -31.22 8.62
CA PRO A 56 5.28 -30.57 9.84
C PRO A 56 4.28 -29.45 9.49
N SER A 57 3.16 -29.45 10.19
CA SER A 57 2.15 -28.39 10.12
C SER A 57 2.82 -27.04 10.34
N ASN A 58 2.72 -26.15 9.36
CA ASN A 58 3.16 -24.76 9.46
C ASN A 58 2.43 -24.08 10.64
N SER A 59 3.04 -24.10 11.82
CA SER A 59 2.70 -23.18 12.89
C SER A 59 3.05 -21.78 12.39
N GLY A 60 2.04 -20.93 12.24
CA GLY A 60 2.19 -19.57 11.75
C GLY A 60 3.34 -18.85 12.44
N ALA A 61 4.34 -18.43 11.66
CA ALA A 61 5.46 -17.67 12.18
C ALA A 61 4.94 -16.38 12.83
N LYS A 62 5.23 -16.19 14.12
CA LYS A 62 4.94 -14.94 14.84
C LYS A 62 5.63 -13.79 14.09
N PRO A 63 4.93 -12.73 13.67
CA PRO A 63 5.59 -11.55 13.14
C PRO A 63 6.53 -10.99 14.20
N ALA A 64 7.80 -10.75 13.85
CA ALA A 64 8.75 -10.11 14.76
C ALA A 64 8.18 -8.72 15.14
N ARG A 65 8.05 -8.43 16.44
CA ARG A 65 7.40 -7.20 16.96
C ARG A 65 7.90 -5.89 16.32
N ASN A 66 9.13 -5.87 15.81
CA ASN A 66 9.77 -4.75 15.10
C ASN A 66 9.12 -4.37 13.75
N ILE A 67 8.14 -5.14 13.26
CA ILE A 67 7.43 -4.86 12.00
C ILE A 67 6.01 -4.32 12.20
N LEU A 68 5.55 -4.21 13.46
CA LEU A 68 4.21 -3.71 13.79
C LEU A 68 4.15 -2.19 13.81
N PHE A 69 3.06 -1.65 13.28
CA PHE A 69 2.65 -0.28 13.55
C PHE A 69 1.86 -0.25 14.87
N ILE A 70 2.44 0.38 15.88
CA ILE A 70 1.87 0.51 17.23
C ILE A 70 1.30 1.93 17.35
N PRO A 71 -0.02 2.10 17.55
CA PRO A 71 -0.60 3.41 17.75
C PRO A 71 -0.21 3.98 19.12
N PRO A 72 -0.36 5.30 19.32
CA PRO A 72 -0.15 5.92 20.64
C PRO A 72 -1.03 5.27 21.72
N GLY A 73 -0.50 5.19 22.94
CA GLY A 73 -1.22 4.65 24.09
C GLY A 73 -1.22 3.12 24.20
N ILE A 74 -0.33 2.44 23.49
CA ILE A 74 -0.08 0.99 23.61
C ILE A 74 1.42 0.77 23.81
N GLU A 75 1.78 0.09 24.90
CA GLU A 75 3.15 -0.35 25.13
C GLU A 75 3.42 -1.68 24.39
N PRO A 76 4.63 -1.89 23.82
CA PRO A 76 4.94 -3.09 23.04
C PRO A 76 4.72 -4.43 23.78
N GLU A 77 4.88 -4.43 25.10
CA GLU A 77 4.66 -5.57 26.00
C GLU A 77 3.19 -5.99 26.11
N ASP A 78 2.26 -5.06 25.97
CA ASP A 78 0.82 -5.29 26.11
C ASP A 78 0.18 -5.84 24.83
N ILE A 79 0.92 -5.89 23.73
CA ILE A 79 0.41 -6.32 22.43
C ILE A 79 0.15 -7.83 22.43
N THR A 80 -1.10 -8.17 22.17
CA THR A 80 -1.56 -9.55 21.92
C THR A 80 -1.91 -9.76 20.45
N ASP A 81 -1.89 -11.01 19.99
CA ASP A 81 -2.22 -11.35 18.59
C ASP A 81 -3.62 -10.89 18.18
N LYS A 82 -4.56 -10.83 19.15
CA LYS A 82 -5.95 -10.38 18.93
C LYS A 82 -6.06 -8.88 18.64
N MET A 83 -5.04 -8.10 18.99
CA MET A 83 -5.00 -6.67 18.73
C MET A 83 -4.48 -6.35 17.33
N ILE A 84 -3.92 -7.33 16.60
CA ILE A 84 -3.38 -7.10 15.27
C ILE A 84 -4.52 -7.28 14.25
N LEU A 85 -4.75 -6.25 13.44
CA LEU A 85 -5.73 -6.32 12.35
C LEU A 85 -5.34 -7.41 11.34
N PRO A 86 -6.24 -8.34 10.99
CA PRO A 86 -5.95 -9.38 10.01
C PRO A 86 -5.46 -8.83 8.67
N GLY A 87 -4.42 -9.47 8.09
CA GLY A 87 -3.87 -9.06 6.80
C GLY A 87 -3.16 -7.69 6.83
N SER A 88 -2.59 -7.30 7.97
CA SER A 88 -1.94 -6.01 8.19
C SER A 88 -0.75 -6.15 9.15
N ASN A 89 -0.04 -5.05 9.41
CA ASN A 89 0.85 -4.91 10.59
C ASN A 89 0.30 -3.95 11.65
N ILE A 90 -0.99 -3.66 11.63
CA ILE A 90 -1.58 -2.57 12.42
C ILE A 90 -2.12 -3.11 13.73
N VAL A 91 -1.67 -2.52 14.84
CA VAL A 91 -2.21 -2.78 16.18
C VAL A 91 -3.41 -1.87 16.45
N ILE A 92 -4.46 -2.45 17.02
CA ILE A 92 -5.62 -1.76 17.55
C ILE A 92 -5.32 -1.28 18.96
N GLY A 93 -5.47 0.03 19.16
CA GLY A 93 -5.26 0.74 20.41
C GLY A 93 -6.53 1.42 20.93
N PRO A 94 -6.39 2.25 21.98
CA PRO A 94 -7.52 2.80 22.73
C PRO A 94 -8.38 3.79 21.92
N TYR A 95 -7.83 4.35 20.85
CA TYR A 95 -8.54 5.28 19.98
C TYR A 95 -9.42 4.61 18.92
N SER A 96 -9.41 3.27 18.82
CA SER A 96 -10.23 2.55 17.85
C SER A 96 -11.73 2.63 18.19
N GLY A 97 -12.58 3.00 17.23
CA GLY A 97 -14.03 3.11 17.47
C GLY A 97 -14.72 4.10 16.54
N HIS A 98 -16.05 4.01 16.43
CA HIS A 98 -16.85 4.83 15.50
C HIS A 98 -16.39 4.70 14.04
N ALA A 99 -16.13 3.46 13.60
CA ALA A 99 -15.66 3.12 12.25
C ALA A 99 -16.79 3.05 11.21
N GLN A 100 -18.05 2.95 11.64
CA GLN A 100 -19.19 2.76 10.74
C GLN A 100 -19.45 3.98 9.84
N ILE A 101 -19.61 3.74 8.54
CA ILE A 101 -20.09 4.74 7.58
C ILE A 101 -21.60 4.57 7.43
N LYS A 102 -22.35 5.57 7.88
CA LYS A 102 -23.82 5.65 7.79
C LYS A 102 -24.26 6.49 6.60
N GLU A 103 -23.54 7.58 6.35
CA GLU A 103 -23.85 8.54 5.30
C GLU A 103 -22.58 8.96 4.56
N VAL A 104 -22.70 9.16 3.25
CA VAL A 104 -21.68 9.79 2.41
C VAL A 104 -22.36 10.71 1.42
N MET A 105 -21.80 11.91 1.24
CA MET A 105 -22.24 12.93 0.28
C MET A 105 -21.06 13.41 -0.54
N PHE A 106 -21.22 13.48 -1.86
CA PHE A 106 -20.26 14.20 -2.70
C PHE A 106 -20.44 15.70 -2.48
N VAL A 107 -19.36 16.40 -2.12
CA VAL A 107 -19.40 17.84 -1.81
C VAL A 107 -18.95 18.66 -3.01
N LYS A 108 -17.74 18.41 -3.50
CA LYS A 108 -17.20 19.14 -4.67
C LYS A 108 -15.99 18.46 -5.28
N SER A 109 -15.72 18.84 -6.53
CA SER A 109 -14.44 18.64 -7.21
C SER A 109 -13.68 19.97 -7.28
N SER A 110 -12.39 19.95 -6.96
CA SER A 110 -11.53 21.15 -6.99
C SER A 110 -10.33 20.92 -7.91
N ASP A 111 -10.01 21.88 -8.76
CA ASP A 111 -8.82 21.88 -9.61
C ASP A 111 -7.58 22.43 -8.89
N ARG A 112 -7.78 23.24 -7.84
CA ARG A 112 -6.71 23.82 -7.01
C ARG A 112 -6.97 23.58 -5.53
N SER A 113 -5.89 23.39 -4.77
CA SER A 113 -5.94 23.18 -3.32
C SER A 113 -6.69 24.29 -2.57
N LYS A 114 -6.52 25.55 -2.98
CA LYS A 114 -7.20 26.71 -2.35
C LYS A 114 -8.73 26.68 -2.46
N ASP A 115 -9.25 25.93 -3.42
CA ASP A 115 -10.68 25.80 -3.70
C ASP A 115 -11.29 24.60 -2.94
N CYS A 116 -10.49 23.78 -2.24
CA CYS A 116 -11.00 22.69 -1.41
C CYS A 116 -11.84 23.23 -0.23
N PRO A 117 -12.75 22.43 0.36
CA PRO A 117 -13.52 22.82 1.55
C PRO A 117 -12.61 23.35 2.69
N LYS A 118 -13.08 24.27 3.51
CA LYS A 118 -12.29 24.90 4.60
C LYS A 118 -13.03 24.89 5.94
N ASP A 119 -13.87 23.89 6.15
CA ASP A 119 -14.67 23.71 7.36
C ASP A 119 -13.91 23.05 8.52
N GLY A 120 -12.64 22.69 8.33
CA GLY A 120 -11.76 22.19 9.39
C GLY A 120 -11.92 20.70 9.71
N LEU A 121 -12.77 19.98 8.97
CA LEU A 121 -13.02 18.56 9.24
C LEU A 121 -11.82 17.67 8.83
N PRO A 122 -11.53 16.59 9.57
CA PRO A 122 -10.40 15.70 9.29
C PRO A 122 -10.54 14.98 7.94
N GLU A 123 -9.41 14.73 7.28
CA GLU A 123 -9.36 14.20 5.91
C GLU A 123 -8.44 13.00 5.75
N PHE A 124 -8.93 11.99 5.04
CA PHE A 124 -8.13 10.89 4.52
C PHE A 124 -7.98 11.03 3.02
N ALA A 125 -6.76 11.35 2.57
CA ALA A 125 -6.47 11.47 1.15
C ALA A 125 -6.13 10.10 0.56
N ILE A 126 -6.83 9.72 -0.50
CA ILE A 126 -6.57 8.48 -1.22
C ILE A 126 -5.76 8.81 -2.46
N LEU A 127 -4.59 8.18 -2.56
CA LEU A 127 -3.63 8.37 -3.65
C LEU A 127 -3.16 7.04 -4.19
N GLY A 128 -2.85 6.96 -5.47
CA GLY A 128 -2.23 5.79 -6.07
C GLY A 128 -2.15 5.92 -7.60
N ARG A 129 -1.45 4.99 -8.23
CA ARG A 129 -1.31 4.95 -9.69
C ARG A 129 -2.67 4.84 -10.38
N SER A 130 -2.78 5.37 -11.59
CA SER A 130 -3.97 5.14 -12.43
C SER A 130 -4.28 3.63 -12.52
N ASN A 131 -5.56 3.27 -12.37
CA ASN A 131 -6.05 1.89 -12.37
C ASN A 131 -5.57 0.99 -11.21
N VAL A 132 -4.98 1.55 -10.14
CA VAL A 132 -4.62 0.79 -8.94
C VAL A 132 -5.85 0.22 -8.22
N GLY A 133 -7.03 0.84 -8.36
CA GLY A 133 -8.26 0.41 -7.69
C GLY A 133 -8.89 1.47 -6.79
N LYS A 134 -8.50 2.73 -6.94
CA LYS A 134 -8.89 3.85 -6.06
C LYS A 134 -10.40 4.08 -5.94
N SER A 135 -11.11 4.29 -7.06
CA SER A 135 -12.57 4.44 -7.05
C SER A 135 -13.27 3.16 -6.56
N SER A 136 -12.71 1.98 -6.85
CA SER A 136 -13.25 0.70 -6.36
C SER A 136 -13.13 0.58 -4.84
N LEU A 137 -12.01 1.01 -4.26
CA LEU A 137 -11.81 1.05 -2.81
C LEU A 137 -12.79 2.03 -2.16
N ILE A 138 -12.95 3.24 -2.72
CA ILE A 138 -13.92 4.23 -2.19
C ILE A 138 -15.32 3.63 -2.15
N ASN A 139 -15.80 3.07 -3.27
CA ASN A 139 -17.13 2.45 -3.34
C ASN A 139 -17.26 1.27 -2.37
N ALA A 140 -16.20 0.47 -2.18
CA ALA A 140 -16.19 -0.63 -1.22
C ALA A 140 -16.28 -0.12 0.23
N LEU A 141 -15.52 0.93 0.58
CA LEU A 141 -15.56 1.53 1.92
C LEU A 141 -16.95 2.06 2.26
N VAL A 142 -17.57 2.82 1.35
CA VAL A 142 -18.87 3.46 1.61
C VAL A 142 -20.07 2.53 1.37
N ARG A 143 -19.86 1.31 0.85
CA ARG A 143 -20.92 0.34 0.47
C ARG A 143 -22.04 0.95 -0.39
N LYS A 144 -21.71 1.96 -1.21
CA LYS A 144 -22.62 2.55 -2.19
C LYS A 144 -21.99 2.39 -3.57
N LYS A 145 -22.80 1.94 -4.54
CA LYS A 145 -22.38 1.88 -5.93
C LYS A 145 -22.22 3.30 -6.47
N GLU A 146 -21.13 3.52 -7.21
CA GLU A 146 -20.93 4.70 -8.07
C GLU A 146 -20.83 6.07 -7.36
N VAL A 147 -20.51 6.11 -6.06
CA VAL A 147 -20.16 7.37 -5.39
C VAL A 147 -18.88 7.95 -5.98
N ALA A 148 -17.87 7.11 -6.21
CA ALA A 148 -16.70 7.44 -7.01
C ALA A 148 -16.84 6.77 -8.38
N LEU A 149 -16.80 7.58 -9.45
CA LEU A 149 -16.88 7.07 -10.82
C LEU A 149 -15.67 6.16 -11.12
N THR A 150 -15.95 4.91 -11.49
CA THR A 150 -14.93 3.90 -11.88
C THR A 150 -14.75 3.92 -13.40
N SER A 151 -13.85 4.77 -13.91
CA SER A 151 -13.47 4.73 -15.34
C SER A 151 -12.32 3.76 -15.59
N LYS A 152 -12.42 2.92 -16.63
CA LYS A 152 -11.30 2.11 -17.15
C LYS A 152 -10.32 2.93 -18.02
N LYS A 153 -10.73 4.10 -18.52
CA LYS A 153 -9.91 5.00 -19.33
C LYS A 153 -9.07 5.92 -18.42
N PRO A 154 -7.72 5.80 -18.43
CA PRO A 154 -6.84 6.69 -17.67
C PRO A 154 -6.98 8.15 -18.12
N GLY A 155 -6.90 9.11 -17.19
CA GLY A 155 -6.56 10.50 -17.51
C GLY A 155 -7.68 11.53 -17.51
N LYS A 156 -8.91 11.22 -17.05
CA LYS A 156 -10.02 12.19 -17.03
C LYS A 156 -10.28 12.89 -15.68
N THR A 157 -9.74 12.40 -14.57
CA THR A 157 -9.92 13.04 -13.25
C THR A 157 -8.65 13.79 -12.89
N GLN A 158 -8.60 15.08 -13.24
CA GLN A 158 -7.57 16.03 -12.77
C GLN A 158 -8.03 16.81 -11.53
N LEU A 159 -9.17 16.43 -10.94
CA LEU A 159 -9.77 17.15 -9.82
C LEU A 159 -9.61 16.38 -8.52
N ILE A 160 -9.55 17.12 -7.42
CA ILE A 160 -9.61 16.62 -6.06
C ILE A 160 -11.09 16.51 -5.67
N ASN A 161 -11.59 15.29 -5.45
CA ASN A 161 -12.99 15.06 -5.08
C ASN A 161 -13.13 14.88 -3.58
N HIS A 162 -14.06 15.60 -2.95
CA HIS A 162 -14.34 15.51 -1.52
C HIS A 162 -15.66 14.80 -1.28
N PHE A 163 -15.62 13.72 -0.50
CA PHE A 163 -16.79 12.98 -0.05
C PHE A 163 -16.93 13.13 1.46
N LEU A 164 -17.95 13.86 1.90
CA LEU A 164 -18.25 14.08 3.32
C LEU A 164 -18.91 12.83 3.89
N VAL A 165 -18.27 12.24 4.90
CA VAL A 165 -18.69 11.01 5.57
C VAL A 165 -19.27 11.34 6.94
N ASN A 166 -20.48 10.84 7.20
CA ASN A 166 -21.22 11.04 8.46
C ASN A 166 -21.28 12.50 8.94
N LYS A 167 -21.16 13.48 8.03
CA LYS A 167 -21.06 14.91 8.32
C LYS A 167 -19.91 15.29 9.28
N LYS A 168 -18.85 14.48 9.34
CA LYS A 168 -17.77 14.62 10.34
C LYS A 168 -16.35 14.60 9.78
N TRP A 169 -16.13 14.00 8.61
CA TRP A 169 -14.78 13.85 8.05
C TRP A 169 -14.86 13.58 6.54
N TYR A 170 -13.75 13.74 5.84
CA TYR A 170 -13.69 13.57 4.39
C TYR A 170 -12.89 12.34 3.95
N ILE A 171 -13.42 11.63 2.96
CA ILE A 171 -12.60 10.87 2.01
C ILE A 171 -12.27 11.81 0.85
N VAL A 172 -10.98 11.99 0.57
CA VAL A 172 -10.50 12.87 -0.48
C VAL A 172 -9.85 12.04 -1.58
N ASP A 173 -10.50 11.98 -2.74
CA ASP A 173 -9.97 11.27 -3.91
C ASP A 173 -9.06 12.20 -4.72
N LEU A 174 -7.75 11.92 -4.67
CA LEU A 174 -6.76 12.67 -5.42
C LEU A 174 -6.62 12.14 -6.85
N PRO A 175 -6.16 12.96 -7.81
CA PRO A 175 -5.79 12.45 -9.13
C PRO A 175 -4.69 11.39 -8.99
N GLY A 176 -4.82 10.28 -9.72
CA GLY A 176 -3.81 9.23 -9.72
C GLY A 176 -2.55 9.64 -10.50
N TYR A 177 -1.39 9.07 -10.15
CA TYR A 177 -0.13 9.30 -10.87
C TYR A 177 0.10 8.26 -11.99
N GLY A 178 1.10 8.50 -12.85
CA GLY A 178 1.56 7.53 -13.85
C GLY A 178 0.68 7.40 -15.10
N PHE A 179 0.07 8.50 -15.58
CA PHE A 179 -0.71 8.49 -16.81
C PHE A 179 0.15 8.17 -18.04
N ALA A 180 -0.21 7.10 -18.77
CA ALA A 180 0.53 6.60 -19.93
C ALA A 180 0.73 7.63 -21.06
N LYS A 181 -0.17 8.62 -21.18
CA LYS A 181 -0.15 9.68 -22.21
C LYS A 181 0.42 11.02 -21.73
N ALA A 182 0.91 11.13 -20.50
CA ALA A 182 1.55 12.34 -20.02
C ALA A 182 2.98 12.46 -20.60
N SER A 183 3.42 13.68 -20.90
CA SER A 183 4.81 13.97 -21.30
C SER A 183 5.79 13.51 -20.22
N GLU A 184 7.06 13.29 -20.57
CA GLU A 184 8.09 12.86 -19.63
C GLU A 184 8.24 13.81 -18.43
N SER A 185 8.09 15.12 -18.66
CA SER A 185 7.98 16.14 -17.61
C SER A 185 6.78 15.93 -16.68
N ALA A 186 5.61 15.55 -17.23
CA ALA A 186 4.38 15.31 -16.47
C ALA A 186 4.30 13.90 -15.83
N ARG A 187 5.22 12.97 -16.15
CA ARG A 187 5.30 11.64 -15.52
C ARG A 187 5.98 11.68 -14.14
N MET A 188 6.85 12.66 -13.89
CA MET A 188 7.38 12.99 -12.56
C MET A 188 6.56 14.09 -11.86
N ASP A 189 5.84 14.93 -12.60
CA ASP A 189 4.89 15.89 -12.05
C ASP A 189 3.50 15.26 -11.88
N TRP A 190 3.34 14.49 -10.80
CA TRP A 190 2.06 14.59 -10.10
C TRP A 190 1.93 16.08 -9.73
N SER A 191 0.87 16.70 -10.23
CA SER A 191 0.80 18.16 -10.45
C SER A 191 1.21 19.01 -9.25
N SER A 192 1.71 20.23 -9.52
CA SER A 192 1.98 21.25 -8.50
C SER A 192 0.81 21.44 -7.53
N PHE A 193 -0.45 21.29 -8.00
CA PHE A 193 -1.62 21.42 -7.14
C PHE A 193 -1.77 20.27 -6.15
N THR A 194 -1.38 19.04 -6.49
CA THR A 194 -1.50 17.91 -5.56
C THR A 194 -0.37 17.94 -4.51
N LYS A 195 0.83 18.36 -4.91
CA LYS A 195 1.89 18.76 -3.96
C LYS A 195 1.39 19.88 -3.04
N GLY A 196 0.79 20.92 -3.63
CA GLY A 196 0.21 22.04 -2.89
C GLY A 196 -0.89 21.62 -1.92
N TYR A 197 -1.72 20.64 -2.27
CA TYR A 197 -2.70 20.07 -1.34
C TYR A 197 -2.01 19.49 -0.11
N PHE A 198 -1.04 18.58 -0.27
CA PHE A 198 -0.40 17.99 0.91
C PHE A 198 0.39 18.97 1.76
N LEU A 199 1.06 19.94 1.14
CA LEU A 199 1.88 20.90 1.88
C LEU A 199 1.03 21.88 2.69
N ASN A 200 -0.21 22.18 2.25
CA ASN A 200 -1.05 23.22 2.86
C ASN A 200 -2.34 22.69 3.54
N ARG A 201 -2.48 21.37 3.73
CA ARG A 201 -3.71 20.77 4.30
C ARG A 201 -3.48 20.32 5.74
N ASP A 202 -3.76 21.21 6.69
CA ASP A 202 -3.60 20.92 8.13
C ASP A 202 -4.63 19.92 8.67
N THR A 203 -5.76 19.77 7.97
CA THR A 203 -6.82 18.79 8.26
C THR A 203 -6.49 17.37 7.79
N LEU A 204 -5.38 17.17 7.06
CA LEU A 204 -4.97 15.85 6.59
C LEU A 204 -4.55 14.96 7.77
N VAL A 205 -5.32 13.91 8.02
CA VAL A 205 -5.03 12.90 9.03
C VAL A 205 -3.99 11.92 8.52
N ALA A 206 -4.23 11.34 7.34
CA ALA A 206 -3.30 10.43 6.69
C ALA A 206 -3.54 10.30 5.18
N VAL A 207 -2.50 9.90 4.47
CA VAL A 207 -2.55 9.48 3.06
C VAL A 207 -2.72 7.97 3.01
N LEU A 208 -3.81 7.50 2.42
CA LEU A 208 -3.98 6.10 2.04
C LEU A 208 -3.34 5.92 0.66
N LEU A 209 -2.08 5.47 0.64
CA LEU A 209 -1.33 5.23 -0.59
C LEU A 209 -1.60 3.80 -1.08
N LEU A 210 -2.36 3.70 -2.17
CA LEU A 210 -2.74 2.43 -2.78
C LEU A 210 -1.61 1.88 -3.63
N VAL A 211 -1.34 0.59 -3.47
CA VAL A 211 -0.37 -0.18 -4.24
C VAL A 211 -1.07 -1.44 -4.77
N ASP A 212 -0.86 -1.79 -6.04
CA ASP A 212 -1.46 -2.98 -6.66
C ASP A 212 -0.66 -4.23 -6.28
N ALA A 213 -1.21 -5.09 -5.43
CA ALA A 213 -0.51 -6.30 -4.98
C ALA A 213 -0.46 -7.41 -6.05
N SER A 214 -1.22 -7.29 -7.13
CA SER A 214 -1.25 -8.30 -8.21
C SER A 214 -0.08 -8.19 -9.19
N VAL A 215 0.82 -7.22 -9.00
CA VAL A 215 2.01 -7.00 -9.81
C VAL A 215 3.24 -6.76 -8.92
N PRO A 216 4.47 -6.99 -9.43
CA PRO A 216 5.68 -6.63 -8.72
C PRO A 216 5.72 -5.13 -8.35
N PRO A 217 6.46 -4.73 -7.30
CA PRO A 217 6.64 -3.34 -6.93
C PRO A 217 7.03 -2.46 -8.12
N GLN A 218 6.32 -1.36 -8.32
CA GLN A 218 6.60 -0.44 -9.42
C GLN A 218 7.41 0.74 -8.91
N LYS A 219 8.44 1.15 -9.69
CA LYS A 219 9.30 2.30 -9.35
C LYS A 219 8.50 3.56 -9.02
N ILE A 220 7.43 3.84 -9.77
CA ILE A 220 6.58 5.01 -9.56
C ILE A 220 5.81 4.98 -8.22
N ASP A 221 5.42 3.80 -7.74
CA ASP A 221 4.75 3.64 -6.45
C ASP A 221 5.77 3.89 -5.31
N LEU A 222 7.00 3.38 -5.47
CA LEU A 222 8.12 3.60 -4.53
C LEU A 222 8.56 5.08 -4.49
N ASP A 223 8.69 5.72 -5.65
CA ASP A 223 9.06 7.14 -5.75
C ASP A 223 8.01 8.03 -5.05
N CYS A 224 6.73 7.71 -5.23
CA CYS A 224 5.63 8.38 -4.54
C CYS A 224 5.70 8.17 -3.01
N ALA A 225 5.85 6.93 -2.56
CA ALA A 225 6.00 6.61 -1.14
C ALA A 225 7.19 7.36 -0.50
N ASN A 226 8.32 7.40 -1.19
CA ASN A 226 9.51 8.11 -0.71
C ASN A 226 9.30 9.63 -0.68
N TRP A 227 8.60 10.20 -1.66
CA TRP A 227 8.27 11.63 -1.66
C TRP A 227 7.35 11.99 -0.49
N LEU A 228 6.32 11.19 -0.23
CA LEU A 228 5.42 11.39 0.92
C LEU A 228 6.20 11.33 2.24
N GLY A 229 7.07 10.32 2.40
CA GLY A 229 7.90 10.14 3.58
C GLY A 229 8.88 11.28 3.82
N ARG A 230 9.58 11.76 2.78
CA ARG A 230 10.49 12.92 2.89
C ARG A 230 9.79 14.22 3.28
N ASN A 231 8.49 14.35 3.00
CA ASN A 231 7.68 15.49 3.40
C ASN A 231 6.94 15.26 4.72
N ASN A 232 7.31 14.23 5.50
CA ASN A 232 6.71 13.87 6.79
C ASN A 232 5.18 13.79 6.75
N LEU A 233 4.64 13.26 5.65
CA LEU A 233 3.20 13.01 5.54
C LEU A 233 2.88 11.69 6.23
N PRO A 234 1.83 11.61 7.07
CA PRO A 234 1.38 10.34 7.63
C PRO A 234 0.84 9.44 6.51
N ILE A 235 1.36 8.22 6.38
CA ILE A 235 1.00 7.28 5.30
C ILE A 235 0.46 6.00 5.89
N THR A 236 -0.55 5.43 5.24
CA THR A 236 -0.91 4.01 5.35
C THR A 236 -0.86 3.38 3.96
N PHE A 237 -0.07 2.31 3.80
CA PHE A 237 -0.05 1.57 2.54
C PHE A 237 -1.27 0.65 2.45
N VAL A 238 -2.05 0.82 1.39
CA VAL A 238 -3.23 0.00 1.13
C VAL A 238 -2.93 -0.90 -0.07
N PHE A 239 -2.62 -2.15 0.19
CA PHE A 239 -2.37 -3.14 -0.86
C PHE A 239 -3.72 -3.58 -1.44
N THR A 240 -3.94 -3.31 -2.71
CA THR A 240 -5.20 -3.56 -3.40
C THR A 240 -5.12 -4.81 -4.28
N LYS A 241 -6.29 -5.34 -4.66
CA LYS A 241 -6.42 -6.51 -5.55
C LYS A 241 -5.71 -7.76 -5.01
N CYS A 242 -5.69 -7.94 -3.68
CA CYS A 242 -5.10 -9.12 -3.05
C CYS A 242 -5.82 -10.43 -3.41
N ASP A 243 -6.99 -10.37 -4.07
CA ASP A 243 -7.68 -11.50 -4.67
C ASP A 243 -7.09 -11.98 -6.02
N LYS A 244 -6.20 -11.19 -6.64
CA LYS A 244 -5.74 -11.44 -8.02
C LYS A 244 -4.31 -11.95 -8.08
N VAL A 245 -4.14 -13.10 -8.73
CA VAL A 245 -2.84 -13.55 -9.26
C VAL A 245 -2.80 -13.23 -10.76
N LYS A 246 -2.04 -12.22 -11.16
CA LYS A 246 -2.00 -11.82 -12.58
C LYS A 246 -1.21 -12.86 -13.39
N GLY A 247 -1.90 -13.51 -14.34
CA GLY A 247 -1.29 -14.41 -15.32
C GLY A 247 -1.12 -15.87 -14.88
N GLY A 248 -1.73 -16.31 -13.78
CA GLY A 248 -1.75 -17.72 -13.32
C GLY A 248 -0.39 -18.33 -12.91
N LYS A 249 0.72 -17.72 -13.32
CA LYS A 249 2.12 -18.08 -13.02
C LYS A 249 2.90 -16.94 -12.32
N GLY A 250 2.25 -15.81 -12.07
CA GLY A 250 2.86 -14.67 -11.39
C GLY A 250 3.01 -14.89 -9.89
N ALA A 251 3.90 -14.12 -9.27
CA ALA A 251 4.05 -14.08 -7.82
C ALA A 251 2.71 -13.83 -7.12
N LYS A 252 2.47 -14.53 -6.00
CA LYS A 252 1.25 -14.33 -5.21
C LYS A 252 1.25 -12.90 -4.63
N PRO A 253 0.08 -12.28 -4.38
CA PRO A 253 0.01 -10.94 -3.80
C PRO A 253 0.89 -10.75 -2.55
N ILE A 254 0.97 -11.76 -1.70
CA ILE A 254 1.80 -11.72 -0.49
C ILE A 254 3.31 -11.58 -0.80
N GLU A 255 3.79 -12.15 -1.90
CA GLU A 255 5.19 -12.07 -2.31
C GLU A 255 5.52 -10.68 -2.85
N ASN A 256 4.62 -10.07 -3.62
CA ASN A 256 4.78 -8.69 -4.10
C ASN A 256 4.71 -7.69 -2.94
N ILE A 257 3.84 -7.93 -1.96
CA ILE A 257 3.75 -7.11 -0.74
C ILE A 257 5.07 -7.17 0.03
N LYS A 258 5.61 -8.37 0.26
CA LYS A 258 6.90 -8.54 0.94
C LYS A 258 8.03 -7.84 0.18
N ALA A 259 8.10 -8.01 -1.15
CA ALA A 259 9.09 -7.33 -1.97
C ALA A 259 8.96 -5.79 -1.88
N PHE A 260 7.74 -5.25 -1.84
CA PHE A 260 7.52 -3.82 -1.63
C PHE A 260 8.03 -3.39 -0.25
N GLN A 261 7.69 -4.13 0.80
CA GLN A 261 8.11 -3.85 2.18
C GLN A 261 9.64 -3.88 2.33
N ASP A 262 10.32 -4.85 1.72
CA ASP A 262 11.78 -4.98 1.77
C ASP A 262 12.49 -3.81 1.07
N LEU A 263 11.87 -3.24 0.05
CA LEU A 263 12.37 -2.02 -0.61
C LEU A 263 12.11 -0.76 0.22
N MET A 264 10.96 -0.70 0.90
CA MET A 264 10.59 0.46 1.71
C MET A 264 11.28 0.50 3.08
N SER A 265 11.55 -0.65 3.71
CA SER A 265 12.15 -0.74 5.04
C SER A 265 13.52 -0.06 5.12
N LYS A 266 14.25 -0.01 4.00
CA LYS A 266 15.54 0.70 3.87
C LYS A 266 15.42 2.22 4.06
N ASN A 267 14.23 2.78 3.85
CA ASN A 267 14.01 4.22 3.82
C ASN A 267 13.20 4.73 5.03
N TYR A 268 12.71 3.84 5.89
CA TYR A 268 11.81 4.16 7.00
C TYR A 268 12.41 3.69 8.32
N LYS A 269 12.46 4.58 9.32
CA LYS A 269 12.93 4.24 10.67
C LYS A 269 11.99 3.29 11.40
N GLN A 270 10.69 3.47 11.19
CA GLN A 270 9.62 2.65 11.75
C GLN A 270 8.78 2.09 10.61
N PRO A 271 8.29 0.85 10.72
CA PRO A 271 7.48 0.24 9.68
C PRO A 271 6.19 1.06 9.49
N PRO A 272 5.95 1.64 8.30
CA PRO A 272 4.70 2.32 8.04
C PRO A 272 3.53 1.32 8.13
N PRO A 273 2.34 1.76 8.60
CA PRO A 273 1.18 0.90 8.64
C PRO A 273 0.80 0.45 7.23
N TRP A 274 0.45 -0.82 7.08
CA TRP A 274 -0.01 -1.38 5.83
C TRP A 274 -1.15 -2.37 6.05
N ILE A 275 -2.01 -2.51 5.03
CA ILE A 275 -3.14 -3.43 5.07
C ILE A 275 -3.48 -4.00 3.69
N MET A 276 -3.84 -5.28 3.66
CA MET A 276 -4.34 -5.99 2.47
C MET A 276 -5.82 -5.70 2.24
N THR A 277 -6.20 -5.43 1.00
CA THR A 277 -7.58 -5.12 0.63
C THR A 277 -7.97 -5.75 -0.70
N SER A 278 -9.27 -6.03 -0.83
CA SER A 278 -9.89 -6.41 -2.10
C SER A 278 -11.31 -5.84 -2.17
N SER A 279 -11.53 -4.95 -3.14
CA SER A 279 -12.88 -4.43 -3.41
C SER A 279 -13.83 -5.49 -4.01
N VAL A 280 -13.31 -6.65 -4.42
CA VAL A 280 -14.11 -7.77 -4.97
C VAL A 280 -14.61 -8.66 -3.84
N THR A 281 -13.73 -9.04 -2.92
CA THR A 281 -14.06 -10.00 -1.84
C THR A 281 -14.49 -9.31 -0.54
N GLY A 282 -14.22 -8.02 -0.39
CA GLY A 282 -14.46 -7.27 0.85
C GLY A 282 -13.31 -7.37 1.86
N LEU A 283 -12.23 -8.12 1.55
CA LEU A 283 -11.05 -8.25 2.40
C LEU A 283 -10.53 -6.87 2.85
N GLY A 284 -10.24 -6.75 4.15
CA GLY A 284 -9.57 -5.59 4.75
C GLY A 284 -10.41 -4.33 4.85
N ARG A 285 -11.69 -4.36 4.46
CA ARG A 285 -12.56 -3.18 4.49
C ARG A 285 -12.81 -2.71 5.92
N ASP A 286 -13.25 -3.61 6.77
CA ASP A 286 -13.70 -3.26 8.13
C ASP A 286 -12.49 -2.94 9.01
N GLU A 287 -11.40 -3.66 8.80
CA GLU A 287 -10.08 -3.42 9.39
C GLU A 287 -9.53 -2.04 8.98
N LEU A 288 -9.59 -1.67 7.70
CA LEU A 288 -9.16 -0.34 7.23
C LEU A 288 -10.03 0.76 7.84
N LEU A 289 -11.36 0.58 7.93
CA LEU A 289 -12.24 1.54 8.58
C LEU A 289 -11.92 1.69 10.08
N LEU A 290 -11.58 0.58 10.76
CA LEU A 290 -11.20 0.62 12.17
C LEU A 290 -9.88 1.38 12.37
N HIS A 291 -8.88 1.13 11.53
CA HIS A 291 -7.61 1.87 11.53
C HIS A 291 -7.81 3.36 11.23
N MET A 292 -8.60 3.71 10.21
CA MET A 292 -8.94 5.10 9.91
C MET A 292 -9.62 5.78 11.10
N SER A 293 -10.52 5.06 11.79
CA SER A 293 -11.18 5.59 12.98
C SER A 293 -10.22 5.87 14.12
N GLN A 294 -9.24 4.98 14.33
CA GLN A 294 -8.17 5.14 15.30
C GLN A 294 -7.32 6.38 15.03
N LEU A 295 -6.88 6.55 13.78
CA LEU A 295 -6.09 7.72 13.39
C LEU A 295 -6.88 9.02 13.54
N ARG A 296 -8.17 9.02 13.18
CA ARG A 296 -9.04 10.20 13.32
C ARG A 296 -9.28 10.56 14.79
N ASN A 297 -9.62 9.59 15.62
CA ASN A 297 -9.93 9.84 17.03
C ASN A 297 -8.68 10.31 17.81
N TYR A 298 -7.48 9.89 17.41
CA TYR A 298 -6.21 10.44 17.92
C TYR A 298 -5.87 11.82 17.32
N TRP A 299 -6.34 12.14 16.12
CA TRP A 299 -6.18 13.47 15.54
C TRP A 299 -7.04 14.51 16.26
N ASP A 300 -8.22 14.11 16.75
CA ASP A 300 -9.15 14.95 17.52
C ASP A 300 -8.73 15.15 18.99
N SER A 301 -7.76 14.36 19.52
CA SER A 301 -7.30 14.40 20.91
C SER A 301 -6.10 15.32 21.12
#